data_AF-A0A6A5XZI4-F1
#
_entry.id   AF-A0A6A5XZI4-F1
#
_cell.length_a   1.000
_cell.length_b   1.000
_cell.length_c   1.000
_cell.angle_alpha   90.00
_cell.angle_beta   90.00
_cell.angle_gamma   90.00
#
_symmetry.space_group_name_H-M   'P 1'
#
loop_
_entity.id
_entity.type
_entity.pdbx_description
1 polymer ?
#
loop_
_entity_poly.entity_id
_entity_poly.type
_entity_poly.pdbx_seq_one_letter_code
_entity_poly.pdbx_strand_id
1 'polypeptide(L)'
;MSSTGSLAVPPSPSSSKRSRSRDSSRSAAASSVNTPFVTPSATPSASAPSLLIPQSSSQTSSLADQEPPDLTPYPAFLQLKIEILEKYQDLEWQQRERLLPNGRAVSPTSQWAKCTGPEVAQRNRYVNVDPYQNNRVKLQVPEGYSDYINASPIVLESTKTKKITRFIATQGPKPESFSHIWRMIWEQTTSPAVAIMLTKTHEGGREKCFAYYPQSLQMPDLRINAHDEFKDGIIHNLHLASLVDNEEVSAQVRELDMSTEDGSETKKIWHLLFEGWPDFSVPEDANQAALLKLIDLSRERNADNANNPRIVHCSAGVGRSGTFIALDWLLQELEEGSMDNLHEDDDPILTVVDNLRLQRMMMVQSEAQFIFLYDVIRERWRDRWVKQNPEEADRLGLDLVREPRHKRARPSREIEIRRDDDAHAELEAELVGNQMEFEHGRT
;
A
#
# COMPACT_ATOMS: atom_id res chain seq x y z
N MET A 1 15.67 58.17 -21.74
CA MET A 1 15.52 58.75 -23.10
C MET A 1 15.82 57.60 -24.06
N SER A 2 14.81 56.94 -24.64
CA SER A 2 14.10 57.34 -25.89
C SER A 2 14.96 57.04 -27.14
N SER A 3 14.52 56.33 -28.19
CA SER A 3 13.14 55.90 -28.54
C SER A 3 13.03 54.77 -29.60
N THR A 4 12.09 53.84 -29.38
CA THR A 4 11.09 53.25 -30.33
C THR A 4 11.46 52.54 -31.66
N GLY A 5 10.85 51.35 -31.86
CA GLY A 5 10.35 50.82 -33.17
C GLY A 5 11.16 49.66 -33.79
N SER A 6 10.60 48.69 -34.53
CA SER A 6 9.18 48.30 -34.77
C SER A 6 9.11 46.86 -35.31
N LEU A 7 7.93 46.20 -35.22
CA LEU A 7 7.67 44.84 -35.74
C LEU A 7 7.31 44.82 -37.24
N ALA A 8 7.66 43.73 -37.95
CA ALA A 8 7.11 43.37 -39.26
C ALA A 8 7.20 41.85 -39.54
N VAL A 9 6.27 41.32 -40.34
CA VAL A 9 6.16 39.88 -40.70
C VAL A 9 6.09 39.72 -42.24
N PRO A 10 6.76 38.73 -42.86
CA PRO A 10 6.65 38.45 -44.30
C PRO A 10 5.46 37.53 -44.64
N PRO A 11 4.90 37.59 -45.88
CA PRO A 11 3.55 37.08 -46.16
C PRO A 11 3.46 35.73 -46.90
N SER A 12 2.28 35.11 -46.83
CA SER A 12 1.88 33.96 -47.68
C SER A 12 1.31 34.40 -49.04
N PRO A 13 1.68 33.76 -50.17
CA PRO A 13 1.02 33.93 -51.47
C PRO A 13 -0.19 32.98 -51.65
N SER A 14 -1.06 33.26 -52.63
CA SER A 14 -2.38 32.62 -52.74
C SER A 14 -2.72 31.96 -54.09
N SER A 15 -3.39 30.80 -54.01
CA SER A 15 -4.41 30.20 -54.91
C SER A 15 -4.30 30.21 -56.46
N SER A 16 -4.51 29.04 -57.06
CA SER A 16 -5.34 28.86 -58.27
C SER A 16 -5.96 27.43 -58.29
N LYS A 17 -7.27 27.25 -58.53
CA LYS A 17 -7.94 26.83 -59.80
C LYS A 17 -7.38 25.49 -60.35
N ARG A 18 -8.12 24.40 -60.68
CA ARG A 18 -9.46 24.11 -61.29
C ARG A 18 -9.87 22.63 -60.98
N SER A 19 -11.05 22.04 -61.30
CA SER A 19 -12.46 22.50 -61.34
C SER A 19 -13.48 21.41 -61.78
N ARG A 20 -14.55 21.16 -60.99
CA ARG A 20 -15.96 20.76 -61.37
C ARG A 20 -16.32 19.36 -61.95
N SER A 21 -17.27 18.70 -61.27
CA SER A 21 -18.63 18.28 -61.73
C SER A 21 -19.51 18.05 -60.47
N ARG A 22 -20.79 18.46 -60.33
CA ARG A 22 -22.06 18.28 -61.11
C ARG A 22 -22.53 16.83 -61.15
N ASP A 23 -23.83 16.48 -61.03
CA ASP A 23 -25.09 17.21 -60.68
C ASP A 23 -26.20 16.12 -60.45
N SER A 24 -27.38 16.31 -59.84
CA SER A 24 -27.94 17.24 -58.82
C SER A 24 -29.45 16.89 -58.59
N SER A 25 -30.13 17.47 -57.58
CA SER A 25 -31.62 17.45 -57.35
C SER A 25 -32.24 16.14 -56.79
N ARG A 26 -33.46 16.07 -56.20
CA ARG A 26 -34.43 17.09 -55.71
C ARG A 26 -35.38 16.49 -54.62
N SER A 27 -36.27 17.30 -54.03
CA SER A 27 -37.00 16.99 -52.78
C SER A 27 -38.45 16.48 -52.92
N ALA A 28 -38.82 15.57 -52.00
CA ALA A 28 -40.07 15.48 -51.22
C ALA A 28 -41.47 15.14 -51.84
N ALA A 29 -42.18 14.30 -51.06
CA ALA A 29 -43.63 14.29 -50.73
C ALA A 29 -44.59 13.22 -51.32
N ALA A 30 -45.14 12.42 -50.38
CA ALA A 30 -46.48 11.81 -50.32
C ALA A 30 -47.06 10.94 -51.47
N SER A 31 -47.33 9.65 -51.18
CA SER A 31 -48.69 9.06 -51.11
C SER A 31 -48.64 7.58 -50.64
N SER A 32 -49.79 7.01 -50.25
CA SER A 32 -49.92 5.68 -49.61
C SER A 32 -50.43 4.58 -50.55
N VAL A 33 -50.20 3.30 -50.20
CA VAL A 33 -51.21 2.22 -50.01
C VAL A 33 -50.56 0.81 -49.89
N ASN A 34 -51.02 0.06 -48.87
CA ASN A 34 -50.93 -1.40 -48.63
C ASN A 34 -49.59 -2.16 -48.40
N THR A 35 -49.75 -3.21 -47.59
CA THR A 35 -48.80 -4.18 -46.97
C THR A 35 -48.82 -5.53 -47.74
N PRO A 36 -48.12 -6.63 -47.34
CA PRO A 36 -47.32 -6.88 -46.12
C PRO A 36 -45.95 -7.59 -46.28
N PHE A 37 -45.02 -7.33 -45.33
CA PHE A 37 -44.16 -8.27 -44.57
C PHE A 37 -43.29 -7.38 -43.63
N VAL A 38 -43.46 -7.35 -42.29
CA VAL A 38 -43.06 -8.36 -41.28
C VAL A 38 -41.55 -8.66 -41.32
N THR A 39 -40.70 -8.25 -40.37
CA THR A 39 -40.84 -7.32 -39.20
C THR A 39 -39.43 -6.78 -38.83
N PRO A 40 -39.26 -5.53 -38.37
CA PRO A 40 -37.96 -4.98 -37.97
C PRO A 40 -37.63 -5.22 -36.49
N SER A 41 -36.33 -5.24 -36.15
CA SER A 41 -35.81 -5.34 -34.78
C SER A 41 -35.48 -3.96 -34.18
N ALA A 42 -36.02 -3.66 -32.99
CA ALA A 42 -35.56 -2.58 -32.13
C ALA A 42 -35.78 -2.93 -30.66
N THR A 43 -34.96 -2.36 -29.77
CA THR A 43 -35.01 -2.42 -28.30
C THR A 43 -36.30 -1.75 -27.75
N PRO A 44 -36.75 -1.99 -26.49
CA PRO A 44 -35.91 -2.13 -25.28
C PRO A 44 -36.40 -3.08 -24.17
N SER A 45 -35.77 -2.96 -22.98
CA SER A 45 -36.18 -3.47 -21.67
C SER A 45 -36.00 -4.98 -21.43
N ALA A 46 -34.84 -5.34 -20.89
CA ALA A 46 -34.61 -6.67 -20.32
C ALA A 46 -35.07 -6.71 -18.85
N SER A 47 -36.27 -7.23 -18.60
CA SER A 47 -36.70 -7.58 -17.24
C SER A 47 -35.94 -8.81 -16.75
N ALA A 48 -35.29 -8.72 -15.59
CA ALA A 48 -34.58 -9.85 -15.00
C ALA A 48 -35.54 -10.99 -14.62
N PRO A 49 -35.28 -12.25 -15.02
CA PRO A 49 -36.07 -13.39 -14.57
C PRO A 49 -35.70 -13.75 -13.13
N SER A 50 -36.67 -13.70 -12.21
CA SER A 50 -36.48 -14.09 -10.82
C SER A 50 -36.17 -15.58 -10.69
N LEU A 51 -34.90 -15.93 -10.50
CA LEU A 51 -34.50 -17.29 -10.12
C LEU A 51 -34.76 -17.50 -8.62
N LEU A 52 -35.62 -18.47 -8.31
CA LEU A 52 -35.95 -18.88 -6.95
C LEU A 52 -34.73 -19.56 -6.30
N ILE A 53 -34.07 -18.86 -5.39
CA ILE A 53 -33.08 -19.45 -4.49
C ILE A 53 -33.81 -20.41 -3.52
N PRO A 54 -33.43 -21.70 -3.43
CA PRO A 54 -34.02 -22.61 -2.46
C PRO A 54 -33.73 -22.14 -1.04
N GLN A 55 -34.78 -21.94 -0.22
CA GLN A 55 -34.61 -21.64 1.20
C GLN A 55 -34.02 -22.87 1.91
N SER A 56 -32.72 -22.87 2.19
CA SER A 56 -32.13 -23.76 3.18
C SER A 56 -32.74 -23.43 4.54
N SER A 57 -33.35 -24.44 5.18
CA SER A 57 -34.03 -24.24 6.46
C SER A 57 -33.03 -23.82 7.54
N SER A 58 -33.42 -22.83 8.35
CA SER A 58 -32.65 -22.33 9.47
C SER A 58 -32.50 -23.41 10.56
N GLN A 59 -31.47 -24.26 10.45
CA GLN A 59 -31.08 -25.14 11.54
C GLN A 59 -30.52 -24.29 12.68
N THR A 60 -31.24 -24.28 13.80
CA THR A 60 -30.81 -23.62 15.03
C THR A 60 -29.48 -24.23 15.49
N SER A 61 -28.41 -23.45 15.45
CA SER A 61 -27.13 -23.84 16.05
C SER A 61 -27.32 -24.05 17.56
N SER A 62 -26.64 -25.06 18.11
CA SER A 62 -26.73 -25.43 19.52
C SER A 62 -26.15 -24.33 20.43
N LEU A 63 -26.84 -24.05 21.54
CA LEU A 63 -26.47 -23.09 22.59
C LEU A 63 -25.25 -23.55 23.43
N ALA A 64 -24.16 -23.94 22.79
CA ALA A 64 -22.98 -24.55 23.41
C ALA A 64 -21.70 -24.27 22.60
N ASP A 65 -21.30 -22.99 22.53
CA ASP A 65 -19.94 -22.47 22.30
C ASP A 65 -20.00 -20.92 22.13
N GLN A 66 -20.82 -20.22 22.93
CA GLN A 66 -20.63 -18.77 23.12
C GLN A 66 -19.60 -18.56 24.22
N GLU A 67 -18.46 -17.99 23.87
CA GLU A 67 -17.52 -17.44 24.85
C GLU A 67 -18.25 -16.35 25.68
N PRO A 68 -17.93 -16.20 26.98
CA PRO A 68 -18.57 -15.18 27.80
C PRO A 68 -18.31 -13.79 27.20
N PRO A 69 -19.27 -12.85 27.27
CA PRO A 69 -19.10 -11.51 26.71
C PRO A 69 -17.89 -10.83 27.36
N ASP A 70 -17.00 -10.29 26.55
CA ASP A 70 -15.85 -9.54 27.04
C ASP A 70 -16.35 -8.23 27.69
N LEU A 71 -16.21 -8.15 29.01
CA LEU A 71 -16.66 -7.01 29.82
C LEU A 71 -15.63 -5.88 29.88
N THR A 72 -14.53 -5.97 29.12
CA THR A 72 -13.52 -4.91 29.03
C THR A 72 -14.17 -3.59 28.56
N PRO A 73 -14.00 -2.47 29.28
CA PRO A 73 -14.54 -1.18 28.85
C PRO A 73 -13.69 -0.63 27.69
N TYR A 74 -14.16 -0.87 26.47
CA TYR A 74 -13.57 -0.35 25.23
C TYR A 74 -14.10 1.05 24.88
N PRO A 75 -13.26 1.96 24.36
CA PRO A 75 -13.71 3.17 23.67
C PRO A 75 -14.62 2.84 22.48
N ALA A 76 -15.50 3.77 22.09
CA ALA A 76 -16.52 3.57 21.06
C ALA A 76 -15.95 2.96 19.76
N PHE A 77 -14.84 3.51 19.25
CA PHE A 77 -14.19 3.05 18.00
C PHE A 77 -13.72 1.59 18.01
N LEU A 78 -13.58 0.95 19.18
CA LEU A 78 -13.21 -0.47 19.30
C LEU A 78 -14.41 -1.40 19.51
N GLN A 79 -15.59 -0.90 19.86
CA GLN A 79 -16.76 -1.73 20.23
C GLN A 79 -17.45 -2.37 19.01
N LEU A 80 -17.55 -1.65 17.88
CA LEU A 80 -18.44 -2.01 16.77
C LEU A 80 -17.66 -2.64 15.61
N LYS A 81 -17.98 -3.90 15.25
CA LYS A 81 -17.32 -4.60 14.13
C LYS A 81 -17.98 -4.38 12.75
N ILE A 82 -19.28 -4.10 12.69
CA ILE A 82 -20.02 -3.96 11.41
C ILE A 82 -19.58 -2.70 10.66
N GLU A 83 -19.43 -1.58 11.38
CA GLU A 83 -19.03 -0.29 10.81
C GLU A 83 -17.60 -0.26 10.25
N ILE A 84 -16.72 -1.17 10.67
CA ILE A 84 -15.32 -1.23 10.19
C ILE A 84 -15.28 -1.47 8.67
N LEU A 85 -16.22 -2.26 8.14
CA LEU A 85 -16.36 -2.50 6.71
C LEU A 85 -16.80 -1.23 5.96
N GLU A 86 -17.75 -0.49 6.50
CA GLU A 86 -18.26 0.75 5.89
C GLU A 86 -17.16 1.83 5.89
N LYS A 87 -16.46 2.00 7.03
CA LYS A 87 -15.27 2.85 7.17
C LYS A 87 -14.16 2.50 6.17
N TYR A 88 -13.96 1.22 5.86
CA TYR A 88 -13.01 0.78 4.83
C TYR A 88 -13.49 1.14 3.41
N GLN A 89 -14.78 0.96 3.11
CA GLN A 89 -15.36 1.34 1.82
C GLN A 89 -15.28 2.85 1.57
N ASP A 90 -15.43 3.67 2.62
CA ASP A 90 -15.21 5.12 2.55
C ASP A 90 -13.76 5.48 2.26
N LEU A 91 -12.78 4.79 2.84
CA LEU A 91 -11.36 4.97 2.50
C LEU A 91 -11.07 4.63 1.03
N GLU A 92 -11.74 3.63 0.45
CA GLU A 92 -11.66 3.29 -0.97
C GLU A 92 -12.40 4.29 -1.87
N TRP A 93 -13.53 4.84 -1.43
CA TRP A 93 -14.22 5.93 -2.13
C TRP A 93 -13.36 7.19 -2.17
N GLN A 94 -12.83 7.62 -1.02
CA GLN A 94 -11.93 8.77 -0.92
C GLN A 94 -10.66 8.58 -1.74
N GLN A 95 -10.06 7.39 -1.74
CA GLN A 95 -8.87 7.10 -2.55
C GLN A 95 -9.13 7.23 -4.06
N ARG A 96 -10.34 6.87 -4.53
CA ARG A 96 -10.77 7.04 -5.93
C ARG A 96 -10.98 8.51 -6.28
N GLU A 97 -11.72 9.28 -5.47
CA GLU A 97 -11.92 10.72 -5.71
C GLU A 97 -10.62 11.53 -5.65
N ARG A 98 -9.62 11.11 -4.87
CA ARG A 98 -8.28 11.74 -4.87
C ARG A 98 -7.54 11.55 -6.21
N LEU A 99 -7.71 10.39 -6.85
CA LEU A 99 -7.01 10.00 -8.08
C LEU A 99 -7.75 10.34 -9.37
N LEU A 100 -9.07 10.53 -9.31
CA LEU A 100 -9.91 10.84 -10.48
C LEU A 100 -11.14 11.70 -10.10
N PRO A 101 -10.95 12.89 -9.48
CA PRO A 101 -12.03 13.68 -8.90
C PRO A 101 -13.10 14.03 -9.94
N ASN A 102 -14.36 13.70 -9.64
CA ASN A 102 -15.49 13.86 -10.57
C ASN A 102 -15.24 13.23 -11.96
N GLY A 103 -14.49 12.12 -12.02
CA GLY A 103 -14.14 11.43 -13.27
C GLY A 103 -13.11 12.17 -14.15
N ARG A 104 -12.36 13.14 -13.61
CA ARG A 104 -11.40 13.97 -14.36
C ARG A 104 -9.95 13.68 -13.98
N ALA A 105 -9.05 13.90 -14.94
CA ALA A 105 -7.61 13.84 -14.69
C ALA A 105 -7.18 14.89 -13.66
N VAL A 106 -6.36 14.47 -12.70
CA VAL A 106 -5.82 15.31 -11.62
C VAL A 106 -4.81 16.33 -12.19
N SER A 107 -4.88 17.59 -11.72
CA SER A 107 -3.89 18.61 -12.09
C SER A 107 -2.48 18.20 -11.67
N PRO A 108 -1.43 18.43 -12.48
CA PRO A 108 -0.03 18.20 -12.08
C PRO A 108 0.40 18.96 -10.80
N THR A 109 -0.30 20.04 -10.45
CA THR A 109 -0.09 20.82 -9.22
C THR A 109 -0.84 20.30 -8.00
N SER A 110 -1.68 19.27 -8.15
CA SER A 110 -2.40 18.66 -7.02
C SER A 110 -1.47 17.83 -6.14
N GLN A 111 -1.73 17.81 -4.83
CA GLN A 111 -1.04 16.90 -3.91
C GLN A 111 -1.19 15.41 -4.32
N TRP A 112 -2.30 15.04 -4.98
CA TRP A 112 -2.58 13.68 -5.44
C TRP A 112 -2.15 13.40 -6.90
N ALA A 113 -1.37 14.30 -7.53
CA ALA A 113 -0.91 14.10 -8.90
C ALA A 113 -0.11 12.79 -9.03
N LYS A 114 -0.40 11.96 -10.04
CA LYS A 114 0.38 10.75 -10.35
C LYS A 114 1.73 11.11 -10.98
N CYS A 115 2.70 10.21 -10.80
CA CYS A 115 3.96 10.27 -11.53
C CYS A 115 3.74 9.93 -13.01
N THR A 116 4.52 10.53 -13.92
CA THR A 116 4.37 10.35 -15.37
C THR A 116 5.74 10.32 -16.06
N GLY A 117 5.95 9.34 -16.95
CA GLY A 117 7.17 9.21 -17.75
C GLY A 117 7.52 7.74 -18.04
N PRO A 118 8.36 7.45 -19.04
CA PRO A 118 8.77 6.08 -19.33
C PRO A 118 9.56 5.44 -18.19
N GLU A 119 10.36 6.22 -17.46
CA GLU A 119 11.14 5.74 -16.30
C GLU A 119 10.23 5.36 -15.12
N VAL A 120 9.06 6.01 -14.99
CA VAL A 120 8.05 5.66 -13.98
C VAL A 120 7.51 4.25 -14.26
N ALA A 121 7.05 4.01 -15.49
CA ALA A 121 6.54 2.71 -15.91
C ALA A 121 7.62 1.60 -15.83
N GLN A 122 8.87 1.91 -16.14
CA GLN A 122 9.99 0.97 -16.08
C GLN A 122 10.44 0.66 -14.64
N ARG A 123 10.56 1.68 -13.77
CA ARG A 123 11.07 1.52 -12.40
C ARG A 123 9.98 1.03 -11.42
N ASN A 124 8.69 1.23 -11.71
CA ASN A 124 7.58 0.65 -10.94
C ASN A 124 7.57 -0.89 -11.00
N ARG A 125 7.22 -1.53 -9.88
CA ARG A 125 6.88 -2.96 -9.79
C ARG A 125 5.41 -3.23 -10.17
N TYR A 126 4.52 -2.27 -9.90
CA TYR A 126 3.10 -2.33 -10.24
C TYR A 126 2.64 -1.01 -10.87
N VAL A 127 1.96 -1.08 -12.02
CA VAL A 127 1.56 0.11 -12.81
C VAL A 127 0.46 0.96 -12.15
N ASN A 128 -0.26 0.39 -11.19
CA ASN A 128 -1.31 1.08 -10.42
C ASN A 128 -0.82 1.69 -9.10
N VAL A 129 0.40 1.40 -8.64
CA VAL A 129 0.94 1.83 -7.35
C VAL A 129 2.07 2.84 -7.56
N ASP A 130 1.78 4.13 -7.43
CA ASP A 130 2.76 5.22 -7.52
C ASP A 130 2.97 5.89 -6.15
N PRO A 131 4.11 6.58 -5.92
CA PRO A 131 4.09 7.70 -4.99
C PRO A 131 3.34 8.89 -5.65
N TYR A 132 2.78 9.80 -4.87
CA TYR A 132 2.28 11.05 -5.45
C TYR A 132 3.46 11.89 -5.95
N GLN A 133 3.37 12.46 -7.16
CA GLN A 133 4.45 13.24 -7.80
C GLN A 133 4.93 14.42 -6.94
N ASN A 134 4.03 14.97 -6.12
CA ASN A 134 4.30 16.08 -5.20
C ASN A 134 4.58 15.61 -3.75
N ASN A 135 4.51 14.30 -3.46
CA ASN A 135 5.03 13.67 -2.23
C ASN A 135 5.76 12.34 -2.54
N ARG A 136 6.88 12.46 -3.27
CA ARG A 136 7.80 11.36 -3.56
C ARG A 136 9.23 11.72 -3.13
N VAL A 137 10.02 10.69 -2.87
CA VAL A 137 11.47 10.84 -2.72
C VAL A 137 12.08 11.16 -4.10
N LYS A 138 13.16 11.94 -4.08
CA LYS A 138 13.95 12.35 -5.25
C LYS A 138 15.39 11.99 -4.99
N LEU A 139 15.99 11.21 -5.88
CA LEU A 139 17.41 10.86 -5.82
C LEU A 139 18.26 12.08 -6.24
N GLN A 140 19.39 12.31 -5.58
CA GLN A 140 20.28 13.46 -5.85
C GLN A 140 21.17 13.21 -7.07
N VAL A 141 20.56 13.07 -8.25
CA VAL A 141 21.22 12.68 -9.52
C VAL A 141 21.64 13.91 -10.36
N PRO A 142 22.59 13.77 -11.31
CA PRO A 142 22.98 14.86 -12.20
C PRO A 142 21.86 15.31 -13.15
N GLU A 143 21.98 16.53 -13.68
CA GLU A 143 21.04 17.06 -14.68
C GLU A 143 20.95 16.17 -15.92
N GLY A 144 19.72 15.93 -16.39
CA GLY A 144 19.43 15.04 -17.51
C GLY A 144 19.16 13.58 -17.13
N TYR A 145 19.38 13.18 -15.87
CA TYR A 145 18.99 11.85 -15.35
C TYR A 145 17.67 11.89 -14.59
N SER A 146 16.99 10.75 -14.50
CA SER A 146 15.72 10.62 -13.77
C SER A 146 15.96 10.41 -12.27
N ASP A 147 15.51 11.38 -11.47
CA ASP A 147 15.49 11.36 -9.99
C ASP A 147 14.47 10.36 -9.39
N TYR A 148 13.75 9.63 -10.24
CA TYR A 148 12.56 8.86 -9.84
C TYR A 148 12.90 7.54 -9.16
N ILE A 149 12.38 7.38 -7.93
CA ILE A 149 12.21 6.12 -7.22
C ILE A 149 10.76 6.02 -6.72
N ASN A 150 10.18 4.82 -6.73
CA ASN A 150 8.82 4.58 -6.20
C ASN A 150 8.83 4.51 -4.66
N ALA A 151 9.02 5.67 -4.05
CA ALA A 151 9.03 5.85 -2.60
C ALA A 151 8.39 7.18 -2.22
N SER A 152 7.67 7.20 -1.09
CA SER A 152 7.12 8.42 -0.49
C SER A 152 7.67 8.60 0.93
N PRO A 153 8.09 9.83 1.31
CA PRO A 153 8.29 10.14 2.73
C PRO A 153 6.92 10.09 3.43
N ILE A 154 6.92 9.54 4.64
CA ILE A 154 5.76 9.48 5.53
C ILE A 154 6.16 10.16 6.84
N VAL A 155 5.33 11.11 7.27
CA VAL A 155 5.46 11.82 8.54
C VAL A 155 4.18 11.58 9.34
N LEU A 156 4.34 11.18 10.59
CA LEU A 156 3.26 11.13 11.57
C LEU A 156 3.69 11.90 12.82
N GLU A 157 2.75 12.58 13.47
CA GLU A 157 2.95 13.31 14.72
C GLU A 157 2.11 12.62 15.80
N SER A 158 2.63 12.46 17.02
CA SER A 158 1.81 11.98 18.13
C SER A 158 0.78 13.04 18.56
N THR A 159 -0.42 12.59 18.93
CA THR A 159 -1.50 13.47 19.37
C THR A 159 -1.12 14.18 20.67
N LYS A 160 -0.43 13.47 21.58
CA LYS A 160 -0.21 13.89 22.98
C LYS A 160 1.18 14.45 23.25
N THR A 161 2.25 13.73 22.91
CA THR A 161 3.64 14.21 23.12
C THR A 161 4.15 15.15 22.03
N LYS A 162 3.45 15.27 20.89
CA LYS A 162 3.88 16.05 19.72
C LYS A 162 5.20 15.57 19.11
N LYS A 163 5.61 14.34 19.45
CA LYS A 163 6.76 13.66 18.86
C LYS A 163 6.45 13.32 17.40
N ILE A 164 7.26 13.85 16.50
CA ILE A 164 7.24 13.44 15.09
C ILE A 164 7.97 12.09 14.97
N THR A 165 7.41 11.17 14.18
CA THR A 165 8.05 9.92 13.76
C THR A 165 8.07 9.87 12.23
N ARG A 166 9.22 9.57 11.64
CA ARG A 166 9.41 9.58 10.17
C ARG A 166 9.71 8.19 9.59
N PHE A 167 9.19 7.96 8.40
CA PHE A 167 9.44 6.76 7.60
C PHE A 167 9.61 7.11 6.12
N ILE A 168 10.11 6.17 5.32
CA ILE A 168 9.95 6.19 3.87
C ILE A 168 9.28 4.87 3.46
N ALA A 169 8.09 4.97 2.85
CA ALA A 169 7.36 3.83 2.32
C ALA A 169 7.71 3.63 0.84
N THR A 170 8.29 2.48 0.49
CA THR A 170 8.79 2.16 -0.86
C THR A 170 8.31 0.79 -1.33
N GLN A 171 8.28 0.57 -2.65
CA GLN A 171 8.10 -0.78 -3.21
C GLN A 171 9.31 -1.69 -2.92
N GLY A 172 9.12 -3.01 -3.07
CA GLY A 172 10.21 -3.98 -3.13
C GLY A 172 11.04 -3.79 -4.40
N PRO A 173 12.37 -3.58 -4.30
CA PRO A 173 13.24 -3.34 -5.45
C PRO A 173 13.11 -4.37 -6.58
N LYS A 174 13.41 -3.94 -7.81
CA LYS A 174 13.48 -4.79 -9.02
C LYS A 174 14.94 -5.06 -9.39
N PRO A 175 15.26 -6.16 -10.10
CA PRO A 175 16.64 -6.44 -10.53
C PRO A 175 17.27 -5.31 -11.36
N GLU A 176 16.49 -4.54 -12.13
CA GLU A 176 17.01 -3.44 -12.96
C GLU A 176 17.26 -2.14 -12.18
N SER A 177 16.70 -1.97 -10.98
CA SER A 177 16.68 -0.70 -10.24
C SER A 177 17.09 -0.83 -8.76
N PHE A 178 17.64 -1.97 -8.34
CA PHE A 178 17.96 -2.22 -6.92
C PHE A 178 19.05 -1.28 -6.36
N SER A 179 19.90 -0.69 -7.21
CA SER A 179 20.84 0.36 -6.82
C SER A 179 20.15 1.60 -6.22
N HIS A 180 18.91 1.90 -6.64
CA HIS A 180 18.19 3.11 -6.27
C HIS A 180 17.75 3.10 -4.80
N ILE A 181 17.39 1.93 -4.23
CA ILE A 181 17.02 1.87 -2.80
C ILE A 181 18.23 2.14 -1.90
N TRP A 182 19.42 1.64 -2.28
CA TRP A 182 20.65 1.89 -1.52
C TRP A 182 21.11 3.34 -1.65
N ARG A 183 21.00 3.95 -2.84
CA ARG A 183 21.23 5.38 -3.01
C ARG A 183 20.26 6.21 -2.16
N MET A 184 18.97 5.85 -2.14
CA MET A 184 17.98 6.48 -1.26
C MET A 184 18.33 6.31 0.22
N ILE A 185 18.71 5.11 0.67
CA ILE A 185 19.15 4.88 2.06
C ILE A 185 20.38 5.76 2.37
N TRP A 186 21.35 5.84 1.46
CA TRP A 186 22.55 6.67 1.64
C TRP A 186 22.22 8.15 1.82
N GLU A 187 21.39 8.69 0.92
CA GLU A 187 21.01 10.11 0.87
C GLU A 187 20.03 10.54 1.98
N GLN A 188 19.12 9.66 2.41
CA GLN A 188 17.97 10.03 3.25
C GLN A 188 18.09 9.60 4.73
N THR A 189 19.18 8.92 5.13
CA THR A 189 19.33 8.39 6.51
C THR A 189 20.67 8.71 7.17
N THR A 190 20.68 8.78 8.50
CA THR A 190 21.88 8.83 9.35
C THR A 190 22.27 7.43 9.86
N SER A 191 23.48 7.30 10.40
CA SER A 191 24.01 6.03 10.91
C SER A 191 23.71 5.86 12.42
N PRO A 192 23.20 4.70 12.89
CA PRO A 192 22.68 3.58 12.12
C PRO A 192 21.29 3.87 11.50
N ALA A 193 21.11 3.42 10.26
CA ALA A 193 19.84 3.40 9.55
C ALA A 193 19.08 2.07 9.78
N VAL A 194 17.77 2.05 9.51
CA VAL A 194 16.95 0.83 9.59
C VAL A 194 16.08 0.67 8.35
N ALA A 195 16.14 -0.52 7.75
CA ALA A 195 15.26 -0.96 6.67
C ALA A 195 14.44 -2.19 7.13
N ILE A 196 13.13 -2.13 6.97
CA ILE A 196 12.18 -3.17 7.35
C ILE A 196 11.54 -3.75 6.08
N MET A 197 11.83 -5.03 5.83
CA MET A 197 11.36 -5.80 4.68
C MET A 197 10.26 -6.76 5.12
N LEU A 198 9.01 -6.45 4.78
CA LEU A 198 7.81 -7.19 5.20
C LEU A 198 7.33 -8.19 4.14
N THR A 199 8.25 -8.84 3.42
CA THR A 199 7.92 -9.80 2.35
C THR A 199 9.10 -10.73 2.12
N LYS A 200 8.85 -12.00 1.81
CA LYS A 200 9.90 -12.87 1.26
C LYS A 200 10.14 -12.48 -0.19
N THR A 201 11.30 -12.80 -0.76
CA THR A 201 11.60 -12.44 -2.16
C THR A 201 10.61 -13.06 -3.14
N HIS A 202 10.13 -14.28 -2.83
CA HIS A 202 9.11 -15.00 -3.58
C HIS A 202 8.02 -15.53 -2.64
N GLU A 203 6.77 -15.38 -3.05
CA GLU A 203 5.59 -15.88 -2.33
C GLU A 203 4.60 -16.40 -3.38
N GLY A 204 4.00 -17.58 -3.18
CA GLY A 204 3.12 -18.22 -4.18
C GLY A 204 3.77 -18.50 -5.55
N GLY A 205 5.10 -18.59 -5.60
CA GLY A 205 5.87 -18.71 -6.85
C GLY A 205 6.02 -17.40 -7.66
N ARG A 206 5.39 -16.29 -7.25
CA ARG A 206 5.54 -14.96 -7.86
C ARG A 206 6.66 -14.19 -7.14
N GLU A 207 7.52 -13.46 -7.87
CA GLU A 207 8.52 -12.57 -7.24
C GLU A 207 7.82 -11.34 -6.63
N LYS A 208 8.02 -11.14 -5.33
CA LYS A 208 7.53 -9.98 -4.57
C LYS A 208 8.62 -8.92 -4.39
N CYS A 209 9.87 -9.33 -4.28
CA CYS A 209 11.00 -8.42 -4.09
C CYS A 209 12.29 -9.06 -4.61
N PHE A 210 13.11 -8.29 -5.32
CA PHE A 210 14.45 -8.73 -5.70
C PHE A 210 15.33 -8.94 -4.46
N ALA A 211 16.31 -9.84 -4.54
CA ALA A 211 17.26 -10.15 -3.47
C ALA A 211 18.37 -9.06 -3.36
N TYR A 212 17.96 -7.84 -3.02
CA TYR A 212 18.79 -6.63 -3.15
C TYR A 212 19.92 -6.45 -2.11
N TYR A 213 20.18 -7.46 -1.28
CA TYR A 213 21.09 -7.46 -0.13
C TYR A 213 21.97 -8.72 -0.12
N PRO A 214 23.13 -8.75 0.60
CA PRO A 214 23.93 -9.97 0.72
C PRO A 214 23.15 -11.10 1.41
N GLN A 215 23.13 -12.27 0.77
CA GLN A 215 22.28 -13.38 1.21
C GLN A 215 22.87 -14.15 2.40
N SER A 216 24.20 -14.34 2.44
CA SER A 216 24.87 -15.13 3.48
C SER A 216 26.30 -14.66 3.77
N LEU A 217 26.84 -15.05 4.93
CA LEU A 217 28.20 -14.69 5.36
C LEU A 217 29.33 -15.33 4.51
N GLN A 218 29.00 -16.26 3.60
CA GLN A 218 29.95 -16.81 2.62
C GLN A 218 30.07 -15.95 1.35
N MET A 219 29.11 -15.05 1.12
CA MET A 219 29.15 -14.02 0.08
C MET A 219 28.65 -12.70 0.71
N PRO A 220 29.43 -12.10 1.64
CA PRO A 220 28.98 -11.00 2.46
C PRO A 220 28.94 -9.67 1.70
N ASP A 221 29.64 -9.57 0.58
CA ASP A 221 29.85 -8.32 -0.17
C ASP A 221 28.89 -8.20 -1.36
N LEU A 222 28.25 -7.03 -1.49
CA LEU A 222 27.45 -6.65 -2.66
C LEU A 222 27.85 -5.24 -3.14
N ARG A 223 28.30 -5.13 -4.40
CA ARG A 223 28.67 -3.85 -5.00
C ARG A 223 27.45 -3.16 -5.61
N ILE A 224 27.20 -1.92 -5.19
CA ILE A 224 26.03 -1.11 -5.53
C ILE A 224 26.38 -0.12 -6.65
N ASN A 225 25.48 0.04 -7.63
CA ASN A 225 25.66 0.92 -8.79
C ASN A 225 26.97 0.64 -9.58
N ALA A 226 27.38 -0.62 -9.69
CA ALA A 226 28.68 -1.01 -10.28
C ALA A 226 28.92 -0.58 -11.74
N HIS A 227 27.87 -0.16 -12.47
CA HIS A 227 27.93 0.36 -13.83
C HIS A 227 27.88 1.89 -13.94
N ASP A 228 27.76 2.60 -12.81
CA ASP A 228 27.55 4.04 -12.71
C ASP A 228 26.42 4.57 -13.64
N GLU A 229 25.18 4.17 -13.35
CA GLU A 229 23.98 4.52 -14.14
C GLU A 229 23.83 6.03 -14.37
N PHE A 230 24.21 6.82 -13.35
CA PHE A 230 24.03 8.26 -13.28
C PHE A 230 25.27 9.05 -13.75
N LYS A 231 26.40 8.38 -13.95
CA LYS A 231 27.71 8.96 -14.34
C LYS A 231 28.19 10.05 -13.39
N ASP A 232 28.03 9.80 -12.09
CA ASP A 232 28.47 10.67 -10.99
C ASP A 232 29.55 10.04 -10.12
N GLY A 233 30.00 8.82 -10.43
CA GLY A 233 30.97 8.07 -9.64
C GLY A 233 30.43 7.55 -8.31
N ILE A 234 29.12 7.64 -8.03
CA ILE A 234 28.53 7.21 -6.77
C ILE A 234 28.33 5.69 -6.77
N ILE A 235 29.43 4.99 -6.56
CA ILE A 235 29.53 3.55 -6.35
C ILE A 235 29.72 3.30 -4.84
N HIS A 236 28.99 2.32 -4.32
CA HIS A 236 29.10 1.91 -2.91
C HIS A 236 29.36 0.42 -2.80
N ASN A 237 30.00 0.01 -1.71
CA ASN A 237 30.11 -1.39 -1.30
C ASN A 237 29.19 -1.63 -0.10
N LEU A 238 28.61 -2.83 -0.01
CA LEU A 238 27.73 -3.22 1.08
C LEU A 238 28.21 -4.55 1.65
N HIS A 239 28.67 -4.54 2.91
CA HIS A 239 29.25 -5.68 3.59
C HIS A 239 28.33 -6.21 4.69
N LEU A 240 28.08 -7.52 4.71
CA LEU A 240 27.31 -8.21 5.76
C LEU A 240 28.20 -8.55 6.96
N ALA A 241 28.18 -7.66 7.96
CA ALA A 241 28.93 -7.82 9.20
C ALA A 241 28.32 -8.89 10.12
N SER A 242 26.99 -9.00 10.19
CA SER A 242 26.31 -10.08 10.92
C SER A 242 24.95 -10.45 10.30
N LEU A 243 24.57 -11.72 10.48
CA LEU A 243 23.27 -12.28 10.11
C LEU A 243 22.80 -13.17 11.26
N VAL A 244 21.62 -12.87 11.81
CA VAL A 244 21.00 -13.61 12.91
C VAL A 244 19.53 -13.85 12.59
N ASP A 245 19.13 -15.13 12.54
CA ASP A 245 17.72 -15.50 12.48
C ASP A 245 17.13 -15.38 13.89
N ASN A 246 16.30 -14.36 14.10
CA ASN A 246 15.72 -14.05 15.41
C ASN A 246 14.29 -14.57 15.48
N GLU A 247 14.11 -15.71 16.13
CA GLU A 247 12.82 -16.41 16.30
C GLU A 247 11.78 -15.52 17.00
N GLU A 248 12.17 -14.75 18.02
CA GLU A 248 11.25 -13.92 18.81
C GLU A 248 10.54 -12.84 18.00
N VAL A 249 11.23 -12.26 17.01
CA VAL A 249 10.65 -11.30 16.05
C VAL A 249 10.30 -11.94 14.71
N SER A 250 10.48 -13.26 14.57
CA SER A 250 10.28 -14.04 13.34
C SER A 250 10.91 -13.37 12.11
N ALA A 251 12.15 -12.89 12.25
CA ALA A 251 12.84 -12.11 11.22
C ALA A 251 14.32 -12.44 11.10
N GLN A 252 14.85 -12.40 9.88
CA GLN A 252 16.30 -12.39 9.63
C GLN A 252 16.84 -10.98 9.88
N VAL A 253 17.65 -10.82 10.91
CA VAL A 253 18.31 -9.56 11.27
C VAL A 253 19.69 -9.52 10.61
N ARG A 254 19.90 -8.57 9.70
CA ARG A 254 21.20 -8.28 9.08
C ARG A 254 21.78 -6.99 9.63
N GLU A 255 23.05 -7.03 10.01
CA GLU A 255 23.88 -5.86 10.23
C GLU A 255 24.74 -5.67 8.97
N LEU A 256 24.51 -4.55 8.29
CA LEU A 256 25.19 -4.20 7.05
C LEU A 256 26.03 -2.94 7.28
N ASP A 257 27.27 -2.94 6.82
CA ASP A 257 28.10 -1.75 6.71
C ASP A 257 28.17 -1.35 5.22
N MET A 258 27.58 -0.20 4.90
CA MET A 258 27.62 0.39 3.55
C MET A 258 28.72 1.45 3.50
N SER A 259 29.58 1.43 2.49
CA SER A 259 30.71 2.37 2.35
C SER A 259 30.84 2.92 0.93
N THR A 260 31.49 4.07 0.80
CA THR A 260 31.91 4.61 -0.52
C THR A 260 32.93 3.70 -1.19
N GLU A 261 33.14 3.81 -2.51
CA GLU A 261 34.10 2.96 -3.23
C GLU A 261 35.54 3.06 -2.68
N ASP A 262 35.95 4.22 -2.17
CA ASP A 262 37.25 4.46 -1.53
C ASP A 262 37.30 4.10 -0.03
N GLY A 263 36.16 3.77 0.58
CA GLY A 263 36.03 3.50 2.01
C GLY A 263 36.19 4.72 2.92
N SER A 264 36.15 5.95 2.40
CA SER A 264 36.30 7.18 3.22
C SER A 264 35.09 7.47 4.11
N GLU A 265 33.87 7.12 3.67
CA GLU A 265 32.65 7.20 4.47
C GLU A 265 32.03 5.80 4.65
N THR A 266 31.34 5.60 5.78
CA THR A 266 30.62 4.34 6.08
C THR A 266 29.37 4.61 6.92
N LYS A 267 28.27 3.94 6.59
CA LYS A 267 26.97 4.01 7.28
C LYS A 267 26.54 2.60 7.68
N LYS A 268 26.23 2.40 8.97
CA LYS A 268 25.66 1.15 9.49
C LYS A 268 24.17 1.09 9.16
N ILE A 269 23.69 -0.08 8.75
CA ILE A 269 22.30 -0.29 8.34
C ILE A 269 21.80 -1.61 8.94
N TRP A 270 20.75 -1.55 9.74
CA TRP A 270 20.00 -2.73 10.18
C TRP A 270 18.95 -3.08 9.13
N HIS A 271 19.03 -4.26 8.53
CA HIS A 271 18.04 -4.76 7.58
C HIS A 271 17.27 -5.93 8.20
N LEU A 272 15.98 -5.69 8.47
CA LEU A 272 15.09 -6.60 9.20
C LEU A 272 14.09 -7.24 8.22
N LEU A 273 14.33 -8.49 7.83
CA LEU A 273 13.45 -9.26 6.94
C LEU A 273 12.46 -10.09 7.78
N PHE A 274 11.21 -9.62 7.87
CA PHE A 274 10.15 -10.33 8.59
C PHE A 274 9.56 -11.46 7.74
N GLU A 275 9.60 -12.67 8.28
CA GLU A 275 9.14 -13.88 7.58
C GLU A 275 7.73 -14.33 7.94
N GLY A 276 7.17 -13.81 9.04
CA GLY A 276 5.88 -14.22 9.61
C GLY A 276 4.62 -13.67 8.94
N TRP A 277 4.73 -12.97 7.80
CA TRP A 277 3.57 -12.37 7.11
C TRP A 277 3.19 -13.19 5.86
N PRO A 278 2.04 -13.89 5.83
CA PRO A 278 1.62 -14.64 4.65
C PRO A 278 1.10 -13.73 3.54
N ASP A 279 1.06 -14.25 2.31
CA ASP A 279 0.53 -13.53 1.15
C ASP A 279 -0.99 -13.32 1.25
N PHE A 280 -1.46 -12.15 0.86
CA PHE A 280 -2.87 -11.71 0.92
C PHE A 280 -3.56 -11.71 2.31
N SER A 281 -2.91 -12.18 3.39
CA SER A 281 -3.47 -12.23 4.75
C SER A 281 -2.81 -11.24 5.72
N VAL A 282 -3.15 -11.38 7.00
CA VAL A 282 -2.47 -10.77 8.15
C VAL A 282 -1.72 -11.83 8.97
N PRO A 283 -0.79 -11.45 9.87
CA PRO A 283 -0.12 -12.38 10.77
C PRO A 283 -1.05 -12.83 11.90
N GLU A 284 -1.04 -14.12 12.23
CA GLU A 284 -1.86 -14.72 13.30
C GLU A 284 -0.98 -15.28 14.43
N ASP A 285 -1.56 -15.43 15.63
CA ASP A 285 -0.96 -16.00 16.84
C ASP A 285 0.48 -15.49 17.10
N ALA A 286 1.47 -16.39 17.04
CA ALA A 286 2.88 -16.07 17.29
C ALA A 286 3.44 -15.03 16.31
N ASN A 287 2.96 -14.99 15.06
CA ASN A 287 3.42 -14.01 14.07
C ASN A 287 2.88 -12.60 14.35
N GLN A 288 1.70 -12.48 14.97
CA GLN A 288 1.18 -11.20 15.47
C GLN A 288 2.06 -10.67 16.61
N ALA A 289 2.40 -11.54 17.58
CA ALA A 289 3.30 -11.18 18.67
C ALA A 289 4.71 -10.81 18.16
N ALA A 290 5.24 -11.54 17.17
CA ALA A 290 6.51 -11.29 16.53
C ALA A 290 6.55 -9.96 15.76
N LEU A 291 5.47 -9.59 15.05
CA LEU A 291 5.34 -8.30 14.36
C LEU A 291 5.43 -7.12 15.34
N LEU A 292 4.88 -7.27 16.54
CA LEU A 292 4.91 -6.24 17.57
C LEU A 292 6.31 -6.08 18.16
N LYS A 293 7.01 -7.19 18.45
CA LYS A 293 8.43 -7.14 18.84
C LYS A 293 9.33 -6.62 17.71
N LEU A 294 8.99 -6.82 16.44
CA LEU A 294 9.69 -6.23 15.30
C LEU A 294 9.54 -4.70 15.26
N ILE A 295 8.36 -4.18 15.60
CA ILE A 295 8.14 -2.73 15.75
C ILE A 295 9.12 -2.18 16.80
N ASP A 296 9.18 -2.79 17.99
CA ASP A 296 10.09 -2.37 19.07
C ASP A 296 11.58 -2.48 18.69
N LEU A 297 11.99 -3.61 18.10
CA LEU A 297 13.36 -3.79 17.58
C LEU A 297 13.71 -2.72 16.53
N SER A 298 12.79 -2.39 15.63
CA SER A 298 13.04 -1.36 14.61
C SER A 298 13.16 0.05 15.20
N ARG A 299 12.51 0.31 16.34
CA ARG A 299 12.61 1.57 17.09
C ARG A 299 13.95 1.65 17.84
N GLU A 300 14.34 0.56 18.52
CA GLU A 300 15.60 0.41 19.25
C GLU A 300 16.83 0.60 18.33
N ARG A 301 16.78 0.02 17.12
CA ARG A 301 17.90 0.01 16.18
C ARG A 301 18.10 1.30 15.40
N ASN A 302 17.18 2.26 15.50
CA ASN A 302 17.23 3.52 14.76
C ASN A 302 17.90 4.65 15.59
N ALA A 303 18.87 5.35 14.97
CA ALA A 303 19.63 6.44 15.60
C ALA A 303 18.76 7.55 16.22
N ASP A 304 17.71 7.97 15.50
CA ASP A 304 16.76 8.99 15.95
C ASP A 304 15.42 8.78 15.22
N ASN A 305 14.39 8.32 15.94
CA ASN A 305 13.08 8.08 15.34
C ASN A 305 12.33 9.35 14.89
N ALA A 306 12.77 10.54 15.31
CA ALA A 306 12.27 11.80 14.78
C ALA A 306 12.93 12.14 13.44
N ASN A 307 14.25 12.28 13.37
CA ASN A 307 14.92 12.83 12.19
C ASN A 307 15.57 11.80 11.26
N ASN A 308 15.73 10.54 11.67
CA ASN A 308 16.20 9.44 10.82
C ASN A 308 15.01 8.56 10.37
N PRO A 309 14.57 8.62 9.10
CA PRO A 309 13.40 7.90 8.65
C PRO A 309 13.66 6.39 8.55
N ARG A 310 12.81 5.58 9.19
CA ARG A 310 12.83 4.11 9.01
C ARG A 310 12.30 3.76 7.62
N ILE A 311 13.05 3.00 6.84
CA ILE A 311 12.64 2.59 5.49
C ILE A 311 11.74 1.36 5.61
N VAL A 312 10.53 1.38 5.08
CA VAL A 312 9.57 0.28 5.18
C VAL A 312 9.11 -0.13 3.79
N HIS A 313 9.20 -1.43 3.48
CA HIS A 313 8.71 -1.96 2.21
C HIS A 313 8.10 -3.37 2.34
N CYS A 314 7.39 -3.76 1.30
CA CYS A 314 6.94 -5.12 1.04
C CYS A 314 7.11 -5.37 -0.46
N SER A 315 6.11 -5.91 -1.16
CA SER A 315 6.09 -5.92 -2.63
C SER A 315 5.71 -4.55 -3.22
N ALA A 316 4.47 -4.09 -2.99
CA ALA A 316 3.97 -2.81 -3.50
C ALA A 316 4.32 -1.59 -2.61
N GLY A 317 4.69 -1.83 -1.34
CA GLY A 317 4.99 -0.75 -0.40
C GLY A 317 3.76 0.01 0.09
N VAL A 318 2.57 -0.61 0.12
CA VAL A 318 1.32 0.03 0.53
C VAL A 318 0.49 -0.81 1.51
N GLY A 319 0.25 -2.09 1.24
CA GLY A 319 -0.50 -2.99 2.14
C GLY A 319 0.19 -3.26 3.48
N ARG A 320 1.05 -4.29 3.55
CA ARG A 320 1.83 -4.63 4.76
C ARG A 320 2.62 -3.44 5.31
N SER A 321 3.23 -2.63 4.44
CA SER A 321 3.99 -1.43 4.84
C SER A 321 3.13 -0.34 5.49
N GLY A 322 1.95 -0.05 4.94
CA GLY A 322 1.01 0.87 5.58
C GLY A 322 0.46 0.31 6.89
N THR A 323 0.23 -1.00 6.95
CA THR A 323 -0.24 -1.71 8.16
C THR A 323 0.80 -1.63 9.29
N PHE A 324 2.09 -1.87 8.99
CA PHE A 324 3.19 -1.73 9.95
C PHE A 324 3.35 -0.28 10.45
N ILE A 325 3.31 0.71 9.55
CA ILE A 325 3.47 2.12 9.90
C ILE A 325 2.27 2.62 10.73
N ALA A 326 1.05 2.25 10.36
CA ALA A 326 -0.16 2.56 11.14
C ALA A 326 -0.08 1.93 12.53
N LEU A 327 0.27 0.65 12.62
CA LEU A 327 0.36 -0.08 13.87
C LEU A 327 1.44 0.48 14.81
N ASP A 328 2.62 0.86 14.29
CA ASP A 328 3.65 1.54 15.09
C ASP A 328 3.10 2.81 15.75
N TRP A 329 2.47 3.70 14.98
CA TRP A 329 1.88 4.92 15.52
C TRP A 329 0.75 4.65 16.51
N LEU A 330 -0.18 3.73 16.19
CA LEU A 330 -1.31 3.38 17.05
C LEU A 330 -0.86 2.80 18.41
N LEU A 331 0.23 2.02 18.44
CA LEU A 331 0.82 1.53 19.69
C LEU A 331 1.43 2.68 20.51
N GLN A 332 2.14 3.61 19.87
CA GLN A 332 2.68 4.79 20.58
C GLN A 332 1.55 5.64 21.18
N GLU A 333 0.47 5.87 20.44
CA GLU A 333 -0.71 6.62 20.89
C GLU A 333 -1.44 5.92 22.06
N LEU A 334 -1.52 4.59 22.02
CA LEU A 334 -2.07 3.78 23.10
C LEU A 334 -1.17 3.76 24.35
N GLU A 335 0.15 3.72 24.18
CA GLU A 335 1.15 3.82 25.27
C GLU A 335 1.16 5.21 25.91
N GLU A 336 1.10 6.27 25.10
CA GLU A 336 0.97 7.66 25.56
C GLU A 336 -0.38 7.91 26.25
N GLY A 337 -1.42 7.13 25.93
CA GLY A 337 -2.77 7.32 26.43
C GLY A 337 -3.44 8.54 25.81
N SER A 338 -3.35 8.71 24.49
CA SER A 338 -4.16 9.68 23.74
C SER A 338 -5.56 9.16 23.46
N MET A 339 -5.70 7.83 23.29
CA MET A 339 -6.97 7.13 23.01
C MET A 339 -7.95 7.07 24.20
N ASP A 340 -7.57 7.63 25.35
CA ASP A 340 -8.22 7.34 26.63
C ASP A 340 -9.52 8.11 26.88
N ASN A 341 -9.68 9.27 26.23
CA ASN A 341 -10.78 10.22 26.45
C ASN A 341 -11.21 10.86 25.12
N LEU A 342 -11.39 10.01 24.09
CA LEU A 342 -11.83 10.40 22.75
C LEU A 342 -13.34 10.73 22.72
N HIS A 343 -13.80 11.48 21.71
CA HIS A 343 -15.22 11.62 21.42
C HIS A 343 -15.80 10.29 20.89
N GLU A 344 -17.13 10.12 20.96
CA GLU A 344 -17.78 8.90 20.45
C GLU A 344 -17.61 8.73 18.93
N ASP A 345 -17.45 9.84 18.19
CA ASP A 345 -17.19 9.87 16.74
C ASP A 345 -15.69 9.74 16.36
N ASP A 346 -14.76 9.83 17.32
CA ASP A 346 -13.32 9.86 17.04
C ASP A 346 -12.77 8.44 16.80
N ASP A 347 -12.27 8.18 15.59
CA ASP A 347 -11.62 6.91 15.22
C ASP A 347 -10.15 7.13 14.83
N PRO A 348 -9.18 6.85 15.73
CA PRO A 348 -7.75 7.02 15.44
C PRO A 348 -7.23 6.06 14.35
N ILE A 349 -7.87 4.91 14.15
CA ILE A 349 -7.44 3.88 13.19
C ILE A 349 -7.83 4.31 11.78
N LEU A 350 -9.08 4.75 11.60
CA LEU A 350 -9.54 5.40 10.38
C LEU A 350 -8.67 6.65 10.07
N THR A 351 -8.42 7.48 11.07
CA THR A 351 -7.67 8.74 10.94
C THR A 351 -6.21 8.51 10.52
N VAL A 352 -5.49 7.57 11.13
CA VAL A 352 -4.09 7.31 10.75
C VAL A 352 -4.01 6.68 9.36
N VAL A 353 -4.91 5.77 9.00
CA VAL A 353 -4.92 5.15 7.66
C VAL A 353 -5.21 6.18 6.59
N ASP A 354 -6.09 7.15 6.84
CA ASP A 354 -6.32 8.24 5.90
C ASP A 354 -5.12 9.20 5.80
N ASN A 355 -4.52 9.58 6.93
CA ASN A 355 -3.29 10.38 6.97
C ASN A 355 -2.12 9.71 6.23
N LEU A 356 -2.08 8.37 6.17
CA LEU A 356 -1.16 7.63 5.31
C LEU A 356 -1.57 7.68 3.84
N ARG A 357 -2.87 7.49 3.52
CA ARG A 357 -3.41 7.57 2.14
C ARG A 357 -3.31 8.95 1.51
N LEU A 358 -3.22 10.02 2.30
CA LEU A 358 -2.88 11.37 1.86
C LEU A 358 -1.41 11.52 1.43
N GLN A 359 -0.49 10.71 1.98
CA GLN A 359 0.95 10.81 1.72
C GLN A 359 1.44 9.78 0.69
N ARG A 360 0.87 8.58 0.66
CA ARG A 360 1.09 7.53 -0.36
C ARG A 360 -0.22 6.78 -0.60
N MET A 361 -0.60 6.55 -1.85
CA MET A 361 -1.89 5.91 -2.16
C MET A 361 -2.01 4.47 -1.64
N MET A 362 -3.25 4.03 -1.35
CA MET A 362 -3.61 2.65 -0.99
C MET A 362 -2.91 2.06 0.25
N MET A 363 -2.38 2.92 1.13
CA MET A 363 -1.80 2.48 2.40
C MET A 363 -2.85 1.76 3.26
N VAL A 364 -2.50 0.57 3.77
CA VAL A 364 -3.45 -0.46 4.27
C VAL A 364 -4.41 -0.87 3.15
N GLN A 365 -4.04 -1.90 2.39
CA GLN A 365 -4.56 -2.17 1.05
C GLN A 365 -5.72 -3.19 1.02
N SER A 366 -5.99 -3.86 2.14
CA SER A 366 -7.11 -4.81 2.25
C SER A 366 -7.91 -4.61 3.52
N GLU A 367 -9.19 -4.95 3.44
CA GLU A 367 -10.12 -4.98 4.57
C GLU A 367 -9.57 -5.80 5.75
N ALA A 368 -8.98 -6.97 5.47
CA ALA A 368 -8.34 -7.80 6.49
C ALA A 368 -7.18 -7.08 7.21
N GLN A 369 -6.37 -6.29 6.49
CA GLN A 369 -5.30 -5.47 7.10
C GLN A 369 -5.86 -4.32 7.93
N PHE A 370 -7.01 -3.76 7.54
CA PHE A 370 -7.70 -2.72 8.31
C PHE A 370 -8.33 -3.28 9.59
N ILE A 371 -9.08 -4.37 9.50
CA ILE A 371 -9.67 -5.10 10.65
C ILE A 371 -8.59 -5.52 11.65
N PHE A 372 -7.44 -6.00 11.17
CA PHE A 372 -6.30 -6.37 12.01
C PHE A 372 -5.77 -5.22 12.87
N LEU A 373 -5.82 -3.97 12.41
CA LEU A 373 -5.47 -2.82 13.26
C LEU A 373 -6.46 -2.68 14.44
N TYR A 374 -7.77 -2.82 14.20
CA TYR A 374 -8.76 -2.80 15.29
C TYR A 374 -8.60 -4.00 16.23
N ASP A 375 -8.35 -5.20 15.71
CA ASP A 375 -8.23 -6.40 16.53
C ASP A 375 -6.96 -6.37 17.41
N VAL A 376 -5.81 -5.92 16.89
CA VAL A 376 -4.56 -5.75 17.68
C VAL A 376 -4.68 -4.61 18.71
N ILE A 377 -5.26 -3.47 18.33
CA ILE A 377 -5.43 -2.34 19.28
C ILE A 377 -6.50 -2.68 20.34
N ARG A 378 -7.50 -3.52 20.04
CA ARG A 378 -8.42 -4.06 21.04
C ARG A 378 -7.72 -4.99 22.03
N GLU A 379 -6.89 -5.92 21.56
CA GLU A 379 -6.06 -6.78 22.43
C GLU A 379 -5.16 -5.93 23.35
N ARG A 380 -4.44 -4.96 22.78
CA ARG A 380 -3.51 -4.12 23.55
C ARG A 380 -4.21 -3.11 24.46
N TRP A 381 -5.38 -2.60 24.10
CA TRP A 381 -6.23 -1.83 25.03
C TRP A 381 -6.62 -2.68 26.23
N ARG A 382 -7.11 -3.90 26.00
CA ARG A 382 -7.50 -4.84 27.07
C ARG A 382 -6.33 -5.14 28.00
N ASP A 383 -5.17 -5.50 27.45
CA ASP A 383 -3.95 -5.74 28.24
C ASP A 383 -3.54 -4.52 29.08
N ARG A 384 -3.58 -3.31 28.51
CA ARG A 384 -3.21 -2.07 29.20
C ARG A 384 -4.22 -1.75 30.30
N TRP A 385 -5.51 -1.86 30.01
CA TRP A 385 -6.58 -1.57 30.95
C TRP A 385 -6.58 -2.54 32.14
N VAL A 386 -6.38 -3.84 31.93
CA VAL A 386 -6.27 -4.84 33.01
C VAL A 386 -5.05 -4.56 33.90
N LYS A 387 -3.91 -4.16 33.33
CA LYS A 387 -2.71 -3.75 34.11
C LYS A 387 -2.96 -2.48 34.93
N GLN A 388 -3.81 -1.58 34.45
CA GLN A 388 -4.14 -0.30 35.10
C GLN A 388 -5.23 -0.43 36.16
N ASN A 389 -6.16 -1.39 36.03
CA ASN A 389 -7.37 -1.50 36.85
C ASN A 389 -7.55 -2.91 37.47
N PRO A 390 -6.56 -3.48 38.17
CA PRO A 390 -6.56 -4.90 38.57
C PRO A 390 -7.75 -5.30 39.46
N GLU A 391 -8.20 -4.43 40.37
CA GLU A 391 -9.37 -4.70 41.22
C GLU A 391 -10.70 -4.67 40.46
N GLU A 392 -10.77 -4.00 39.29
CA GLU A 392 -11.96 -4.04 38.43
C GLU A 392 -11.89 -5.19 37.43
N ALA A 393 -10.70 -5.49 36.92
CA ALA A 393 -10.45 -6.67 36.11
C ALA A 393 -10.83 -7.96 36.86
N ASP A 394 -10.42 -8.13 38.13
CA ASP A 394 -10.80 -9.27 38.97
C ASP A 394 -12.33 -9.36 39.17
N ARG A 395 -12.99 -8.23 39.49
CA ARG A 395 -14.46 -8.14 39.60
C ARG A 395 -15.21 -8.50 38.31
N LEU A 396 -14.60 -8.28 37.15
CA LEU A 396 -15.16 -8.60 35.83
C LEU A 396 -14.68 -9.96 35.27
N GLY A 397 -13.81 -10.69 35.98
CA GLY A 397 -13.22 -11.95 35.53
C GLY A 397 -12.20 -11.82 34.38
N LEU A 398 -11.63 -10.62 34.20
CA LEU A 398 -10.73 -10.27 33.10
C LEU A 398 -9.27 -10.57 33.44
N ASP A 399 -8.88 -11.84 33.33
CA ASP A 399 -7.47 -12.23 33.30
C ASP A 399 -6.71 -11.48 32.18
N LEU A 400 -5.43 -11.16 32.42
CA LEU A 400 -4.46 -10.91 31.34
C LEU A 400 -4.46 -12.10 30.38
N VAL A 401 -4.26 -11.84 29.08
CA VAL A 401 -4.33 -12.89 28.05
C VAL A 401 -3.35 -14.01 28.42
N ARG A 402 -3.90 -15.18 28.78
CA ARG A 402 -3.10 -16.36 29.08
C ARG A 402 -2.46 -16.84 27.77
N GLU A 403 -1.18 -17.21 27.86
CA GLU A 403 -0.44 -18.02 26.88
C GLU A 403 -1.37 -18.93 26.06
N PRO A 404 -1.37 -18.84 24.71
CA PRO A 404 -2.43 -19.34 23.87
C PRO A 404 -2.68 -20.83 24.12
N ARG A 405 -3.78 -21.13 24.81
CA ARG A 405 -4.20 -22.50 25.11
C ARG A 405 -4.39 -23.23 23.79
N HIS A 406 -3.42 -24.05 23.40
CA HIS A 406 -3.46 -24.87 22.19
C HIS A 406 -4.86 -25.48 22.01
N LYS A 407 -5.62 -24.97 21.04
CA LYS A 407 -6.98 -25.45 20.77
C LYS A 407 -6.86 -26.93 20.40
N ARG A 408 -7.31 -27.80 21.31
CA ARG A 408 -7.22 -29.26 21.18
C ARG A 408 -7.76 -29.64 19.81
N ALA A 409 -6.91 -30.24 18.97
CA ALA A 409 -7.23 -30.48 17.56
C ALA A 409 -8.59 -31.18 17.42
N ARG A 410 -9.57 -30.50 16.79
CA ARG A 410 -10.82 -31.15 16.39
C ARG A 410 -10.44 -32.21 15.34
N PRO A 411 -10.90 -33.46 15.45
CA PRO A 411 -10.47 -34.53 14.55
C PRO A 411 -10.87 -34.21 13.11
N SER A 412 -9.90 -34.29 12.20
CA SER A 412 -10.06 -33.92 10.80
C SER A 412 -11.21 -34.68 10.15
N ARG A 413 -12.28 -33.95 9.78
CA ARG A 413 -13.13 -34.33 8.66
C ARG A 413 -12.60 -33.60 7.44
N GLU A 414 -12.16 -34.37 6.45
CA GLU A 414 -11.81 -33.84 5.15
C GLU A 414 -13.06 -33.21 4.52
N ILE A 415 -13.06 -31.89 4.42
CA ILE A 415 -13.92 -31.13 3.53
C ILE A 415 -13.01 -30.70 2.39
N GLU A 416 -13.20 -31.26 1.20
CA GLU A 416 -12.50 -30.82 0.00
C GLU A 416 -12.97 -29.40 -0.36
N ILE A 417 -12.31 -28.40 0.23
CA ILE A 417 -12.36 -27.02 -0.30
C ILE A 417 -11.58 -27.05 -1.60
N ARG A 418 -12.29 -27.29 -2.71
CA ARG A 418 -11.78 -26.95 -4.04
C ARG A 418 -11.50 -25.45 -4.03
N ARG A 419 -10.22 -25.08 -4.11
CA ARG A 419 -9.83 -23.71 -4.42
C ARG A 419 -10.14 -23.48 -5.88
N ASP A 420 -10.98 -22.49 -6.14
CA ASP A 420 -11.26 -22.02 -7.50
C ASP A 420 -10.18 -20.99 -7.87
N ASP A 421 -8.92 -21.46 -7.92
CA ASP A 421 -7.75 -20.63 -8.22
C ASP A 421 -7.87 -20.01 -9.64
N ASP A 422 -8.60 -20.69 -10.53
CA ASP A 422 -8.96 -20.20 -11.87
C ASP A 422 -9.89 -18.98 -11.80
N ALA A 423 -10.96 -19.00 -11.00
CA ALA A 423 -11.92 -17.89 -10.90
C ALA A 423 -11.30 -16.57 -10.40
N HIS A 424 -10.25 -16.65 -9.57
CA HIS A 424 -9.51 -15.45 -9.15
C HIS A 424 -8.45 -15.00 -10.16
N ALA A 425 -7.87 -15.92 -10.94
CA ALA A 425 -7.05 -15.59 -12.09
C ALA A 425 -7.88 -14.95 -13.22
N GLU A 426 -9.12 -15.41 -13.43
CA GLU A 426 -10.11 -14.77 -14.30
C GLU A 426 -10.43 -13.35 -13.84
N LEU A 427 -10.56 -13.08 -12.53
CA LEU A 427 -10.79 -11.72 -12.03
C LEU A 427 -9.58 -10.78 -12.27
N GLU A 428 -8.34 -11.25 -12.06
CA GLU A 428 -7.13 -10.48 -12.46
C GLU A 428 -7.08 -10.26 -13.98
N ALA A 429 -7.44 -11.27 -14.78
CA ALA A 429 -7.43 -11.21 -16.25
C ALA A 429 -8.55 -10.34 -16.83
N GLU A 430 -9.74 -10.33 -16.24
CA GLU A 430 -10.89 -9.52 -16.67
C GLU A 430 -10.64 -8.04 -16.37
N LEU A 431 -10.01 -7.71 -15.23
CA LEU A 431 -9.57 -6.35 -14.92
C LEU A 431 -8.52 -5.84 -15.92
N VAL A 432 -7.61 -6.69 -16.39
CA VAL A 432 -6.61 -6.36 -17.43
C VAL A 432 -7.23 -6.31 -18.83
N GLY A 433 -8.16 -7.21 -19.15
CA GLY A 433 -8.83 -7.30 -20.44
C GLY A 433 -9.72 -6.09 -20.73
N ASN A 434 -10.58 -5.70 -19.77
CA ASN A 434 -11.38 -4.47 -19.86
C ASN A 434 -10.52 -3.21 -20.00
N GLN A 435 -9.28 -3.23 -19.51
CA GLN A 435 -8.33 -2.13 -19.67
C GLN A 435 -7.83 -2.01 -21.13
N MET A 436 -7.51 -3.14 -21.78
CA MET A 436 -7.08 -3.16 -23.19
C MET A 436 -8.18 -2.76 -24.17
N GLU A 437 -9.44 -3.14 -23.92
CA GLU A 437 -10.56 -2.68 -24.77
C GLU A 437 -10.78 -1.17 -24.68
N PHE A 438 -10.59 -0.57 -23.50
CA PHE A 438 -10.74 0.88 -23.30
C PHE A 438 -9.68 1.71 -24.03
N GLU A 439 -8.48 1.15 -24.24
CA GLU A 439 -7.43 1.77 -25.06
C GLU A 439 -7.70 1.64 -26.56
N HIS A 440 -8.19 0.47 -27.02
CA HIS A 440 -8.57 0.27 -28.42
C HIS A 440 -9.82 1.07 -28.83
N GLY A 441 -10.62 1.54 -27.87
CA GLY A 441 -11.76 2.43 -28.08
C GLY A 441 -11.43 3.91 -28.37
N ARG A 442 -10.14 4.28 -28.53
CA ARG A 442 -9.70 5.67 -28.73
C ARG A 442 -8.75 5.88 -29.93
N THR A 443 -9.25 5.60 -31.14
CA THR A 443 -8.64 6.04 -32.41
C THR A 443 -9.64 6.76 -33.29
#